data_AF-A0A660ML47-F1
#
_entry.id   AF-A0A660ML47-F1
#
_cell.length_a   1.000
_cell.length_b   1.000
_cell.length_c   1.000
_cell.angle_alpha   90.00
_cell.angle_beta   90.00
_cell.angle_gamma   90.00
#
_symmetry.space_group_name_H-M   'P 1'
#
loop_
_entity.id
_entity.type
_entity.pdbx_description
1 polymer ?
#
loop_
_entity_poly.entity_id
_entity_poly.type
_entity_poly.pdbx_seq_one_letter_code
_entity_poly.pdbx_strand_id
1 'polypeptide(L)' 'MRKRKKINGVLLLDKPASISSNQALQQARWLYQAEKAGHGGTLDPFATG' A
#
# COMPACT_ATOMS: atom_id res chain seq x y z
N MET A 1 15.38 -4.01 15.98
CA MET A 1 14.36 -3.84 14.92
C MET A 1 13.07 -3.32 15.55
N ARG A 2 12.48 -2.24 15.02
CA ARG A 2 11.25 -1.65 15.58
C ARG A 2 10.06 -2.59 15.34
N LYS A 3 9.28 -2.92 16.37
CA LYS A 3 8.11 -3.81 16.27
C LYS A 3 7.03 -3.15 15.39
N ARG A 4 6.53 -3.88 14.38
CA ARG A 4 5.42 -3.44 13.53
C ARG A 4 4.09 -3.47 14.29
N LYS A 5 3.11 -2.70 13.82
CA LYS A 5 1.78 -2.52 14.43
C LYS A 5 0.76 -3.48 13.81
N LYS A 6 -0.08 -4.08 14.66
CA LYS A 6 -1.32 -4.74 14.23
C LYS A 6 -2.35 -3.65 13.94
N ILE A 7 -2.61 -3.42 12.66
CA ILE A 7 -3.55 -2.39 12.18
C ILE A 7 -4.69 -3.10 11.48
N ASN A 8 -5.92 -2.79 11.87
CA ASN A 8 -7.14 -3.23 11.19
C ASN A 8 -7.80 -1.99 10.58
N GLY A 9 -7.98 -1.97 9.26
CA GLY A 9 -8.57 -0.83 8.57
C GLY A 9 -8.42 -0.93 7.05
N VAL A 10 -8.99 0.05 6.36
CA VAL A 10 -8.88 0.22 4.90
C VAL A 10 -8.30 1.60 4.61
N LEU A 11 -7.34 1.65 3.68
CA LEU A 11 -6.79 2.89 3.14
C LEU A 11 -7.25 3.00 1.69
N LEU A 12 -8.06 4.01 1.39
CA LEU A 12 -8.33 4.41 0.02
C LEU A 12 -7.13 5.25 -0.43
N LEU A 13 -6.25 4.62 -1.20
CA LEU A 13 -5.02 5.22 -1.69
C LEU A 13 -5.20 5.56 -3.17
N ASP A 14 -5.04 6.83 -3.51
CA ASP A 14 -4.89 7.27 -4.90
C ASP A 14 -3.48 6.92 -5.37
N LYS A 15 -3.36 5.86 -6.17
CA LYS A 15 -2.08 5.37 -6.66
C LYS A 15 -1.56 6.33 -7.72
N PRO A 16 -0.33 6.89 -7.58
CA PRO A 16 0.25 7.66 -8.66
C PRO A 16 0.56 6.77 -9.88
N ALA A 17 0.65 7.40 -11.05
CA ALA A 17 1.19 6.76 -12.24
C ALA A 17 2.67 6.40 -12.02
N SER A 18 3.23 5.60 -12.93
CA SER A 18 4.63 5.11 -12.95
C SER A 18 5.02 4.09 -11.88
N ILE A 19 4.12 3.74 -10.94
CA ILE A 19 4.38 2.69 -9.94
C ILE A 19 3.35 1.57 -10.03
N SER A 20 3.81 0.36 -9.73
CA SER A 20 2.95 -0.81 -9.56
C SER A 20 2.09 -0.70 -8.30
N SER A 21 0.96 -1.41 -8.30
CA SER A 21 0.08 -1.53 -7.13
C SER A 21 0.81 -2.08 -5.89
N ASN A 22 1.76 -3.00 -6.08
CA ASN A 22 2.57 -3.54 -4.99
C ASN A 22 3.56 -2.51 -4.43
N GLN A 23 4.18 -1.67 -5.26
CA GLN A 23 5.05 -0.58 -4.76
C GLN A 23 4.26 0.40 -3.88
N ALA A 24 3.06 0.80 -4.32
CA ALA A 24 2.19 1.67 -3.53
C ALA A 24 1.79 1.02 -2.19
N LEU A 25 1.39 -0.25 -2.21
CA LEU A 25 1.08 -1.04 -1.01
C LEU A 25 2.26 -1.07 -0.02
N GLN A 26 3.48 -1.31 -0.53
CA GLN A 26 4.67 -1.44 0.31
C GLN A 26 5.07 -0.10 0.94
N GLN A 27 4.92 1.00 0.21
CA GLN A 27 5.11 2.35 0.75
C GLN A 27 4.10 2.63 1.87
N ALA A 28 2.81 2.41 1.63
CA ALA A 28 1.78 2.58 2.66
C ALA A 28 2.04 1.71 3.89
N ARG A 29 2.33 0.42 3.69
CA ARG A 29 2.65 -0.51 4.79
C ARG A 29 3.85 -0.04 5.62
N TRP A 30 4.88 0.51 4.97
CA TRP A 30 6.05 1.06 5.66
C TRP A 30 5.71 2.31 6.47
N LEU A 31 4.98 3.27 5.87
CA LEU A 31 4.57 4.52 6.52
C LEU A 31 3.73 4.27 7.77
N TYR A 32 2.77 3.34 7.70
CA TYR A 32 1.93 2.98 8.84
C TYR A 32 2.58 1.96 9.79
N GLN A 33 3.78 1.46 9.46
CA GLN A 33 4.46 0.38 10.19
C GLN A 33 3.58 -0.86 10.36
N ALA A 34 2.71 -1.15 9.38
CA ALA A 34 1.74 -2.22 9.48
C ALA A 34 2.40 -3.60 9.35
N GLU A 35 2.00 -4.54 10.20
CA GLU A 35 2.50 -5.92 10.19
C GLU A 35 2.16 -6.63 8.87
N LYS A 36 0.92 -6.46 8.37
CA LYS A 36 0.39 -7.04 7.14
C LYS A 36 -0.46 -6.01 6.39
N ALA A 37 -0.46 -6.07 5.06
CA ALA A 37 -1.35 -5.30 4.19
C ALA A 37 -1.56 -6.06 2.86
N GLY A 38 -2.63 -5.73 2.13
CA GLY A 38 -2.92 -6.21 0.78
C GLY A 38 -3.69 -5.14 -0.01
N HIS A 39 -3.78 -5.29 -1.33
CA HIS A 39 -4.58 -4.42 -2.20
C HIS A 39 -5.80 -5.18 -2.76
N GLY A 40 -6.88 -4.47 -3.08
CA GLY A 40 -8.14 -5.07 -3.56
C GLY A 40 -8.18 -5.42 -5.05
N GLY A 41 -7.17 -4.99 -5.81
CA GLY A 41 -7.03 -5.26 -7.25
C GLY A 41 -5.74 -4.65 -7.79
N THR A 42 -5.27 -5.13 -8.93
CA THR A 42 -4.05 -4.59 -9.57
C THR A 42 -4.44 -3.55 -10.60
N LEU A 43 -3.92 -2.34 -10.45
CA LEU A 43 -3.85 -1.34 -11.51
C LEU A 43 -2.51 -1.43 -12.25
N ASP A 44 -2.56 -1.21 -13.56
CA ASP A 44 -1.37 -1.09 -14.40
C ASP A 44 -0.44 0.04 -13.91
N PRO A 45 0.87 -0.02 -14.18
CA PRO A 45 1.80 1.00 -13.73
C PRO A 45 1.45 2.42 -14.20
N PHE A 46 0.86 2.58 -15.38
CA PHE A 46 0.46 3.89 -15.92
C PHE A 46 -0.90 4.39 -15.40
N ALA A 47 -1.76 3.51 -14.88
CA ALA A 47 -3.05 3.88 -14.33
C ALA A 47 -2.88 4.65 -13.00
N THR A 48 -3.84 5.52 -12.68
CA THR A 48 -3.93 6.27 -11.42
C THR A 48 -5.21 5.92 -10.66
N GLY A 49 -5.34 6.41 -9.42
CA GLY A 49 -6.52 6.20 -8.57
C GLY A 49 -6.35 5.13 -7.51
#